data_AF-A0A3N7H9A2-F1
#
_entry.id   AF-A0A3N7H9A2-F1
#
_cell.length_a   1.000
_cell.length_b   1.000
_cell.length_c   1.000
_cell.angle_alpha   90.00
_cell.angle_beta   90.00
_cell.angle_gamma   90.00
#
_symmetry.space_group_name_H-M   'P 1'
#
loop_
_entity.id
_entity.type
_entity.pdbx_description
1 polymer ?
#
loop_
_entity_poly.entity_id
_entity_poly.type
_entity_poly.pdbx_seq_one_letter_code
_entity_poly.pdbx_strand_id
1 'polypeptide(L)'
;MGYLTAINEGTPIVGKGGYLFDKNRKIQLLKDLNIGMTDIILEYERAVPKSPSDKDIIPKRYNYVLQLAVKHNIEEFLFVYQSAWKWFIHSQKGLPPVTMGRLTGLFQTGPQATITHQGKQIKCTLLPSPLSRGTKGLTLAIKLEMYKQYIYA
;
A
#
# COMPACT_ATOMS: atom_id res chain seq x y z
N MET A 1 7.29 1.23 7.52
CA MET A 1 7.75 2.16 8.56
C MET A 1 9.12 2.78 8.26
N GLY A 2 10.18 2.01 7.96
CA GLY A 2 11.52 2.62 7.74
C GLY A 2 11.57 3.77 6.72
N TYR A 3 10.91 3.63 5.56
CA TYR A 3 10.82 4.73 4.58
C TYR A 3 10.06 5.93 5.14
N LEU A 4 8.91 5.72 5.78
CA LEU A 4 8.12 6.80 6.40
C LEU A 4 8.93 7.55 7.45
N THR A 5 9.72 6.85 8.26
CA THR A 5 10.63 7.47 9.24
C THR A 5 11.67 8.32 8.56
N ALA A 6 12.34 7.79 7.53
CA ALA A 6 13.35 8.53 6.80
C ALA A 6 12.79 9.81 6.16
N ILE A 7 11.55 9.74 5.65
CA ILE A 7 10.82 10.88 5.10
C ILE A 7 10.53 11.92 6.19
N ASN A 8 9.91 11.50 7.30
CA ASN A 8 9.54 12.38 8.40
C ASN A 8 10.74 13.09 9.05
N GLU A 9 11.87 12.39 9.15
CA GLU A 9 13.10 12.92 9.73
C GLU A 9 13.98 13.66 8.70
N GLY A 10 13.58 13.72 7.43
CA GLY A 10 14.35 14.36 6.36
C GLY A 10 15.69 13.69 6.06
N THR A 11 15.87 12.42 6.42
CA THR A 11 17.14 11.69 6.25
C THR A 11 17.17 10.86 4.97
N PRO A 12 18.30 10.77 4.26
CA PRO A 12 18.46 9.86 3.11
C PRO A 12 18.62 8.39 3.53
N ILE A 13 18.69 8.10 4.84
CA ILE A 13 18.99 6.77 5.37
C ILE A 13 17.70 6.06 5.80
N VAL A 14 17.42 4.92 5.18
CA VAL A 14 16.30 4.04 5.59
C VAL A 14 16.78 3.10 6.69
N GLY A 15 16.44 3.43 7.93
CA GLY A 15 16.75 2.60 9.11
C GLY A 15 16.06 1.23 9.08
N LYS A 16 16.77 0.20 9.56
CA LYS A 16 16.17 -1.12 9.85
C LYS A 16 15.33 -1.05 11.13
N GLY A 17 14.39 -1.99 11.29
CA GLY A 17 13.68 -2.15 12.57
C GLY A 17 12.44 -1.28 12.76
N GLY A 18 11.96 -0.53 11.77
CA GLY A 18 10.71 0.25 11.92
C GLY A 18 9.47 -0.60 12.25
N TYR A 19 9.52 -1.93 12.09
CA TYR A 19 8.47 -2.85 12.56
C TYR A 19 8.43 -2.96 14.10
N LEU A 20 9.57 -2.72 14.78
CA LEU A 20 9.74 -2.74 16.23
C LEU A 20 9.18 -1.50 16.92
N PHE A 21 8.80 -0.46 16.17
CA PHE A 21 8.16 0.71 16.77
C PHE A 21 6.87 0.27 17.47
N ASP A 22 6.65 0.81 18.66
CA ASP A 22 5.39 0.64 19.36
C ASP A 22 4.23 1.28 18.55
N LYS A 23 3.02 0.95 18.96
CA LYS A 23 1.80 1.41 18.28
C LYS A 23 1.67 2.93 18.29
N ASN A 24 2.03 3.60 19.38
CA ASN A 24 1.87 5.05 19.52
C ASN A 24 2.83 5.81 18.61
N ARG A 25 4.09 5.37 18.54
CA ARG A 25 5.08 5.92 17.62
C ARG A 25 4.67 5.73 16.16
N LYS A 26 4.11 4.57 15.81
CA LYS A 26 3.58 4.33 14.46
C LYS A 26 2.43 5.29 14.12
N ILE A 27 1.49 5.49 15.05
CA ILE A 27 0.37 6.42 14.86
C ILE A 27 0.86 7.86 14.72
N GLN A 28 1.80 8.29 15.57
CA GLN A 28 2.35 9.65 15.50
C GLN A 28 3.03 9.90 14.16
N LEU A 29 3.89 8.96 13.70
CA LEU A 29 4.54 9.06 12.40
C LEU A 29 3.55 9.18 11.23
N LEU A 30 2.44 8.43 11.28
CA LEU A 30 1.40 8.53 10.26
C LEU A 30 0.68 9.90 10.31
N LYS A 31 0.45 10.44 11.51
CA LYS A 31 -0.15 11.77 11.68
C LYS A 31 0.78 12.89 11.20
N ASP A 32 2.06 12.83 11.55
CA ASP A 32 3.06 13.83 11.16
C ASP A 32 3.17 13.94 9.63
N LEU A 33 3.02 12.80 8.95
CA LEU A 33 3.02 12.71 7.49
C LEU A 33 1.64 12.89 6.85
N ASN A 34 0.58 13.13 7.64
CA ASN A 34 -0.81 13.21 7.18
C ASN A 34 -1.26 12.01 6.30
N ILE A 35 -0.86 10.80 6.68
CA ILE A 35 -1.18 9.57 5.95
C ILE A 35 -1.99 8.60 6.80
N GLY A 36 -2.88 7.86 6.14
CA GLY A 36 -3.58 6.71 6.70
C GLY A 36 -2.99 5.39 6.21
N MET A 37 -3.27 4.30 6.94
CA MET A 37 -2.98 2.94 6.49
C MET A 37 -4.22 2.07 6.62
N THR A 38 -4.50 1.26 5.61
CA THR A 38 -5.59 0.29 5.61
C THR A 38 -5.24 -0.89 4.72
N ASP A 39 -5.81 -2.05 5.05
CA ASP A 39 -5.75 -3.23 4.20
C ASP A 39 -6.92 -3.25 3.20
N ILE A 40 -6.67 -3.85 2.03
CA ILE A 40 -7.68 -4.08 0.99
C ILE A 40 -8.59 -5.26 1.34
N ILE A 41 -8.03 -6.27 2.02
CA ILE A 41 -8.75 -7.45 2.48
C ILE A 41 -9.09 -7.25 3.96
N LEU A 42 -10.38 -7.27 4.26
CA LEU A 42 -10.88 -7.09 5.63
C LEU A 42 -10.78 -8.38 6.44
N GLU A 43 -11.06 -9.52 5.81
CA GLU A 43 -11.02 -10.84 6.45
C GLU A 43 -10.36 -11.85 5.52
N TYR A 44 -9.48 -12.67 6.09
CA TYR A 44 -8.79 -13.73 5.37
C TYR A 44 -8.34 -14.87 6.28
N GLU A 45 -8.14 -16.03 5.68
CA GLU A 45 -7.38 -17.14 6.25
C GLU A 45 -6.01 -17.22 5.58
N ARG A 46 -5.09 -17.97 6.19
CA ARG A 46 -3.82 -18.33 5.56
C ARG A 46 -3.76 -19.83 5.33
N ALA A 47 -3.42 -20.22 4.11
CA ALA A 47 -3.16 -21.62 3.75
C ALA A 47 -2.00 -22.21 4.57
N VAL A 48 -1.00 -21.37 4.88
CA VAL A 48 0.14 -21.72 5.74
C VAL A 48 0.09 -20.88 7.03
N PRO A 49 -0.01 -21.50 8.22
CA PRO A 49 -0.05 -20.78 9.49
C PRO A 49 1.13 -19.82 9.66
N LYS A 50 0.87 -18.58 10.09
CA LYS A 50 1.86 -17.52 10.35
C LYS A 50 2.73 -17.11 9.13
N SER A 51 2.45 -17.56 7.92
CA SER A 51 3.20 -17.14 6.74
C SER A 51 3.05 -15.63 6.50
N PRO A 52 4.14 -14.90 6.21
CA PRO A 52 4.06 -13.49 5.82
C PRO A 52 3.77 -13.29 4.32
N SER A 53 3.64 -14.36 3.52
CA SER A 53 3.49 -14.26 2.07
C SER A 53 2.05 -13.99 1.64
N ASP A 54 1.85 -13.07 0.69
CA ASP A 54 0.54 -12.75 0.12
C ASP A 54 -0.05 -13.90 -0.71
N LYS A 55 0.79 -14.80 -1.25
CA LYS A 55 0.31 -15.96 -2.02
C LYS A 55 -0.47 -16.96 -1.16
N ASP A 56 -0.22 -16.96 0.15
CA ASP A 56 -0.85 -17.87 1.10
C ASP A 56 -2.15 -17.30 1.67
N ILE A 57 -2.53 -16.08 1.30
CA ILE A 57 -3.77 -15.43 1.74
C ILE A 57 -4.96 -16.00 0.96
N ILE A 58 -5.95 -16.50 1.71
CA ILE A 58 -7.27 -16.92 1.23
C ILE A 58 -8.27 -15.84 1.67
N PRO A 59 -8.54 -14.82 0.83
CA PRO A 59 -9.41 -13.72 1.23
C PRO A 59 -10.86 -14.19 1.33
N LYS A 60 -11.57 -13.67 2.33
CA LYS A 60 -12.99 -13.94 2.57
C LYS A 60 -13.84 -12.70 2.32
N ARG A 61 -13.31 -11.51 2.60
CA ARG A 61 -14.04 -10.24 2.45
C ARG A 61 -13.12 -9.08 2.06
N TYR A 62 -13.53 -8.27 1.08
CA TYR A 62 -12.86 -7.00 0.76
C TYR A 62 -13.29 -5.89 1.70
N ASN A 63 -12.42 -4.91 1.87
CA ASN A 63 -12.70 -3.66 2.58
C ASN A 63 -13.29 -2.62 1.60
N TYR A 64 -14.11 -1.70 2.12
CA TYR A 64 -14.78 -0.65 1.34
C TYR A 64 -13.91 0.62 1.22
N VAL A 65 -12.70 0.46 0.68
CA VAL A 65 -11.69 1.53 0.70
C VAL A 65 -12.12 2.81 -0.06
N LEU A 66 -12.88 2.70 -1.16
CA LEU A 66 -13.40 3.88 -1.86
C LEU A 66 -14.39 4.69 -1.01
N GLN A 67 -15.25 4.01 -0.26
CA GLN A 67 -16.19 4.66 0.66
C GLN A 67 -15.42 5.40 1.77
N LEU A 68 -14.33 4.80 2.28
CA LEU A 68 -13.45 5.44 3.24
C LEU A 68 -12.77 6.69 2.65
N ALA A 69 -12.34 6.63 1.38
CA ALA A 69 -11.74 7.78 0.72
C ALA A 69 -12.70 8.96 0.57
N VAL A 70 -13.96 8.71 0.21
CA VAL A 70 -14.99 9.76 0.17
C VAL A 70 -15.21 10.33 1.57
N LYS A 71 -15.45 9.44 2.56
CA LYS A 71 -15.73 9.85 3.95
C LYS A 71 -14.63 10.69 4.57
N HIS A 72 -13.37 10.37 4.29
CA HIS A 72 -12.20 11.01 4.90
C HIS A 72 -11.52 12.03 3.98
N ASN A 73 -12.18 12.42 2.88
CA ASN A 73 -11.63 13.29 1.86
C ASN A 73 -10.24 12.87 1.35
N ILE A 74 -9.97 11.57 1.21
CA ILE A 74 -8.72 11.07 0.61
C ILE A 74 -8.75 11.22 -0.90
N GLU A 75 -7.71 11.83 -1.46
CA GLU A 75 -7.57 12.11 -2.90
C GLU A 75 -6.63 11.14 -3.61
N GLU A 76 -5.79 10.42 -2.85
CA GLU A 76 -4.81 9.50 -3.41
C GLU A 76 -4.66 8.23 -2.56
N PHE A 77 -4.56 7.09 -3.25
CA PHE A 77 -4.17 5.81 -2.69
C PHE A 77 -2.76 5.42 -3.13
N LEU A 78 -1.92 5.15 -2.14
CA LEU A 78 -0.57 4.65 -2.33
C LEU A 78 -0.51 3.15 -2.05
N PHE A 79 -0.33 2.34 -3.09
CA PHE A 79 -0.23 0.89 -2.98
C PHE A 79 1.24 0.50 -2.81
N VAL A 80 1.59 -0.10 -1.67
CA VAL A 80 2.99 -0.51 -1.38
C VAL A 80 3.37 -1.87 -1.99
N TYR A 81 2.38 -2.65 -2.43
CA TYR A 81 2.57 -3.95 -3.07
C TYR A 81 1.64 -4.12 -4.28
N GLN A 82 2.13 -4.80 -5.31
CA GLN A 82 1.30 -5.16 -6.48
C GLN A 82 0.09 -6.03 -6.11
N SER A 83 0.22 -6.86 -5.07
CA SER A 83 -0.87 -7.68 -4.54
C SER A 83 -2.05 -6.85 -4.08
N ALA A 84 -1.80 -5.81 -3.27
CA ALA A 84 -2.82 -4.87 -2.81
C ALA A 84 -3.54 -4.19 -3.99
N TRP A 85 -2.78 -3.72 -4.98
CA TRP A 85 -3.36 -3.12 -6.20
C TRP A 85 -4.24 -4.11 -6.96
N LYS A 86 -3.78 -5.34 -7.17
CA LYS A 86 -4.53 -6.40 -7.86
C LYS A 86 -5.85 -6.71 -7.16
N TRP A 87 -5.83 -6.87 -5.84
CA TRP A 87 -7.06 -7.11 -5.07
C TRP A 87 -8.00 -5.92 -5.11
N PHE A 88 -7.47 -4.70 -5.09
CA PHE A 88 -8.27 -3.49 -5.17
C PHE A 88 -8.99 -3.37 -6.52
N ILE A 89 -8.28 -3.57 -7.63
CA ILE A 89 -8.91 -3.59 -8.96
C ILE A 89 -9.95 -4.72 -9.07
N HIS A 90 -9.64 -5.89 -8.52
CA HIS A 90 -10.60 -7.00 -8.51
C HIS A 90 -11.86 -6.67 -7.70
N SER A 91 -11.72 -6.02 -6.53
CA SER A 91 -12.87 -5.67 -5.70
C SER A 91 -13.81 -4.67 -6.37
N GLN A 92 -13.32 -3.86 -7.32
CA GLN A 92 -14.16 -2.95 -8.11
C GLN A 92 -15.10 -3.67 -9.09
N LYS A 93 -14.87 -4.97 -9.36
CA LYS A 93 -15.70 -5.76 -10.27
C LYS A 93 -16.97 -6.31 -9.59
N GLY A 94 -17.14 -6.08 -8.29
CA GLY A 94 -18.26 -6.66 -7.52
C GLY A 94 -18.21 -8.18 -7.37
N LEU A 95 -17.05 -8.78 -7.63
CA LEU A 95 -16.85 -10.24 -7.58
C LEU A 95 -16.40 -10.71 -6.18
N PRO A 96 -16.70 -11.96 -5.79
CA PRO A 96 -16.21 -12.54 -4.54
C PRO A 96 -14.67 -12.52 -4.47
N PRO A 97 -14.07 -12.37 -3.28
CA PRO A 97 -12.62 -12.33 -3.16
C PRO A 97 -11.94 -13.62 -3.64
N VAL A 98 -10.79 -13.47 -4.29
CA VAL A 98 -9.99 -14.59 -4.83
C VAL A 98 -8.53 -14.52 -4.40
N THR A 99 -7.87 -15.67 -4.35
CA THR A 99 -6.44 -15.80 -4.05
C THR A 99 -5.58 -15.12 -5.11
N MET A 100 -4.36 -14.72 -4.75
CA MET A 100 -3.43 -14.01 -5.64
C MET A 100 -3.19 -14.70 -6.98
N GLY A 101 -3.16 -16.04 -7.00
CA GLY A 101 -2.91 -16.82 -8.23
C GLY A 101 -4.00 -16.65 -9.30
N ARG A 102 -5.20 -16.21 -8.93
CA ARG A 102 -6.30 -15.92 -9.87
C ARG A 102 -6.27 -14.49 -10.40
N LEU A 103 -5.39 -13.63 -9.89
CA LEU A 103 -5.30 -12.22 -10.28
C LEU A 103 -4.22 -12.01 -11.34
N THR A 104 -4.66 -11.61 -12.52
CA THR A 104 -3.80 -11.35 -13.68
C THR A 104 -3.29 -9.91 -13.70
N GLY A 105 -2.34 -9.63 -14.62
CA GLY A 105 -1.77 -8.30 -14.84
C GLY A 105 -0.38 -8.11 -14.24
N LEU A 106 0.47 -7.41 -14.99
CA LEU A 106 1.75 -6.88 -14.53
C LEU A 106 1.63 -5.36 -14.49
N PHE A 107 2.15 -4.75 -13.43
CA PHE A 107 2.01 -3.32 -13.17
C PHE A 107 3.38 -2.71 -12.92
N GLN A 108 3.61 -1.55 -13.53
CA GLN A 108 4.82 -0.77 -13.30
C GLN A 108 4.63 0.14 -12.09
N THR A 109 5.70 0.50 -11.40
CA THR A 109 5.64 1.49 -10.32
C THR A 109 5.31 2.88 -10.87
N GLY A 110 4.57 3.69 -10.11
CA GLY A 110 4.09 5.02 -10.50
C GLY A 110 2.56 5.10 -10.58
N PRO A 111 2.01 6.17 -11.18
CA PRO A 111 0.57 6.36 -11.33
C PRO A 111 -0.03 5.22 -12.14
N GLN A 112 -1.11 4.61 -11.63
CA GLN A 112 -1.79 3.49 -12.27
C GLN A 112 -3.10 3.90 -12.92
N ALA A 113 -3.90 4.69 -12.19
CA ALA A 113 -5.24 5.08 -12.62
C ALA A 113 -5.77 6.24 -11.79
N THR A 114 -6.82 6.88 -12.29
CA THR A 114 -7.71 7.73 -11.50
C THR A 114 -9.09 7.09 -11.51
N ILE A 115 -9.65 6.83 -10.34
CA ILE A 115 -10.96 6.20 -10.19
C ILE A 115 -11.96 7.26 -9.75
N THR A 116 -13.13 7.26 -10.38
CA THR A 116 -14.25 8.12 -9.95
C THR A 116 -15.21 7.29 -9.12
N HIS A 117 -15.50 7.73 -7.89
CA HIS A 117 -16.48 7.12 -7.01
C HIS A 117 -17.31 8.20 -6.32
N GLN A 118 -18.64 8.13 -6.45
CA GLN A 118 -19.56 9.13 -5.90
C GLN A 118 -19.17 10.57 -6.24
N GLY A 119 -18.75 10.81 -7.50
CA GLY A 119 -18.33 12.13 -8.00
C GLY A 119 -16.92 12.57 -7.57
N LYS A 120 -16.26 11.85 -6.67
CA LYS A 120 -14.88 12.12 -6.27
C LYS A 120 -13.88 11.38 -7.15
N GLN A 121 -12.84 12.08 -7.60
CA GLN A 121 -11.68 11.47 -8.26
C GLN A 121 -10.62 11.08 -7.23
N ILE A 122 -10.13 9.85 -7.32
CA ILE A 122 -9.12 9.29 -6.43
C ILE A 122 -7.97 8.76 -7.29
N LYS A 123 -6.79 9.36 -7.14
CA LYS A 123 -5.56 8.92 -7.79
C LYS A 123 -5.08 7.62 -7.17
N CYS A 124 -4.55 6.72 -7.97
CA CYS A 124 -4.02 5.45 -7.52
C CYS A 124 -2.58 5.29 -8.01
N THR A 125 -1.65 5.18 -7.08
CA THR A 125 -0.21 5.09 -7.36
C THR A 125 0.37 3.83 -6.77
N LEU A 126 1.12 3.06 -7.57
CA LEU A 126 1.84 1.88 -7.10
C LEU A 126 3.28 2.26 -6.74
N LEU A 127 3.61 2.19 -5.45
CA LEU A 127 4.95 2.44 -4.95
C LEU A 127 5.85 1.19 -5.12
N PRO A 128 7.18 1.37 -5.21
CA PRO A 128 8.08 0.23 -5.19
C PRO A 128 7.98 -0.53 -3.86
N SER A 129 8.08 -1.87 -3.94
CA SER A 129 8.01 -2.72 -2.75
C SER A 129 9.07 -2.32 -1.72
N PRO A 130 8.69 -2.10 -0.45
CA PRO A 130 9.64 -1.72 0.59
C PRO A 130 10.59 -2.88 0.95
N LEU A 131 10.21 -4.13 0.65
CA LEU A 131 10.93 -5.35 1.05
C LEU A 131 11.84 -5.93 -0.04
N SER A 132 11.67 -5.56 -1.32
CA SER A 132 12.57 -6.07 -2.36
C SER A 132 13.96 -5.47 -2.17
N ARG A 133 14.97 -6.34 -1.93
CA ARG A 133 16.37 -5.97 -2.19
C ARG A 133 16.44 -5.66 -3.67
N GLY A 134 16.81 -4.42 -4.01
CA GLY A 134 16.58 -3.81 -5.32
C GLY A 134 16.75 -4.78 -6.50
N THR A 135 15.74 -4.83 -7.36
CA THR A 135 15.97 -5.16 -8.77
C THR A 135 17.08 -4.25 -9.29
N LYS A 136 17.92 -4.73 -10.22
CA LYS A 136 19.02 -3.94 -10.81
C LYS A 136 18.47 -2.57 -11.25
N GLY A 137 18.96 -1.48 -10.65
CA GLY A 137 18.50 -0.10 -10.91
C GLY A 137 17.50 0.50 -9.90
N LEU A 138 16.95 -0.26 -8.96
CA LEU A 138 15.99 0.23 -7.94
C LEU A 138 16.63 0.26 -6.55
N THR A 139 17.55 1.21 -6.35
CA THR A 139 18.28 1.40 -5.09
C THR A 139 17.36 1.90 -3.97
N LEU A 140 17.78 1.76 -2.71
CA LEU A 140 17.05 2.31 -1.56
C LEU A 140 16.83 3.82 -1.69
N ALA A 141 17.81 4.55 -2.22
CA ALA A 141 17.71 5.99 -2.46
C ALA A 141 16.63 6.31 -3.50
N ILE A 142 16.60 5.61 -4.63
CA ILE A 142 15.56 5.78 -5.66
C ILE A 142 14.18 5.50 -5.08
N LYS A 143 14.03 4.42 -4.31
CA LYS A 143 12.77 4.10 -3.65
C LYS A 143 12.34 5.20 -2.68
N LEU A 144 13.26 5.72 -1.87
CA LEU A 144 12.97 6.79 -0.92
C LEU A 144 12.49 8.05 -1.64
N GLU A 145 13.15 8.46 -2.72
CA GLU A 145 12.73 9.61 -3.52
C GLU A 145 11.35 9.41 -4.16
N MET A 146 11.06 8.22 -4.68
CA MET A 146 9.71 7.90 -5.17
C MET A 146 8.67 7.99 -4.04
N TYR A 147 8.95 7.49 -2.85
CA TYR A 147 8.00 7.62 -1.73
C TYR A 147 7.80 9.09 -1.32
N LYS A 148 8.88 9.88 -1.25
CA LYS A 148 8.78 11.33 -0.96
C LYS A 148 7.90 12.05 -1.98
N GLN A 149 8.09 11.75 -3.27
CA GLN A 149 7.33 12.37 -4.36
C GLN A 149 5.82 12.22 -4.15
N TYR A 150 5.34 11.04 -3.73
CA TYR A 150 3.89 10.79 -3.62
C TYR A 150 3.31 10.99 -2.21
N ILE A 151 4.15 11.07 -1.17
CA ILE A 151 3.68 11.41 0.20
C ILE A 151 3.57 12.92 0.40
N TYR A 152 4.42 13.71 -0.27
CA TYR A 152 4.39 15.18 -0.20
C TYR A 152 3.77 15.87 -1.43
N ALA A 153 3.18 15.12 -2.37
CA ALA A 153 2.43 15.67 -3.50
C ALA A 153 1.04 16.15 -3.08
#